data_AF-A0A127JUS8-F1
#
_entry.id   AF-A0A127JUS8-F1
#
_cell.length_a   1.000
_cell.length_b   1.000
_cell.length_c   1.000
_cell.angle_alpha   90.00
_cell.angle_beta   90.00
_cell.angle_gamma   90.00
#
_symmetry.space_group_name_H-M   'P 1'
#
loop_
_entity.id
_entity.type
_entity.pdbx_description
1 polymer ?
#
loop_
_entity_poly.entity_id
_entity_poly.type
_entity_poly.pdbx_seq_one_letter_code
_entity_poly.pdbx_strand_id
1 'polypeptide(L)'
;MEYLASHGYVIVSIARPHESGSYVAADGRLVRMSPRIVGDTPKLNELLADMTRSMHGPVFQERLELGHRVAAELRSVWIGRLASTWTEDQVLVVDRLLNGEVDELAGKLKSEVGYFGMSYGAHISALSALQDARARACVNLDGGVFTSEPIGRELGVPMLCIGEDAHFALTAVGFNVPPATTEAMSATEYAFARADRIAPLHPVYRTTFLRSNHGDVTDWPVLASTPGQTYDPGERAIDLQCRLVGDFFDTFVRRMDVGFPEDTWRAFADALIVHRQQWEESPRSSLELSASHGSKDQAL
;
A
#
# COMPACT_ATOMS: atom_id res chain seq x y z
N MET A 1 4.44 -13.63 -6.18
CA MET A 1 5.47 -13.94 -5.16
C MET A 1 6.65 -14.73 -5.73
N GLU A 2 6.40 -15.81 -6.47
CA GLU A 2 7.48 -16.60 -7.12
C GLU A 2 8.36 -15.78 -8.05
N TYR A 3 7.78 -14.78 -8.74
CA TYR A 3 8.54 -13.80 -9.50
C TYR A 3 9.64 -13.14 -8.66
N LEU A 4 9.32 -12.57 -7.49
CA LEU A 4 10.32 -11.97 -6.62
C LEU A 4 11.35 -12.99 -6.13
N ALA A 5 10.93 -14.21 -5.80
CA ALA A 5 11.86 -15.28 -5.41
C ALA A 5 12.87 -15.60 -6.54
N SER A 6 12.41 -15.62 -7.80
CA SER A 6 13.29 -15.79 -8.97
C SER A 6 14.28 -14.64 -9.18
N HIS A 7 14.02 -13.47 -8.59
CA HIS A 7 14.91 -12.30 -8.61
C HIS A 7 15.90 -12.29 -7.42
N GLY A 8 15.89 -13.33 -6.57
CA GLY A 8 16.82 -13.49 -5.46
C GLY A 8 16.32 -12.98 -4.11
N TYR A 9 15.02 -12.69 -3.99
CA TYR A 9 14.41 -12.39 -2.69
C TYR A 9 14.05 -13.66 -1.93
N VAL A 10 14.13 -13.60 -0.61
CA VAL A 10 13.40 -14.51 0.27
C VAL A 10 12.06 -13.87 0.57
N ILE A 11 10.98 -14.56 0.18
CA ILE A 11 9.61 -14.07 0.31
C ILE A 11 8.86 -14.90 1.34
N VAL A 12 8.12 -14.23 2.20
CA VAL A 12 7.37 -14.86 3.29
C VAL A 12 5.94 -14.37 3.21
N SER A 13 5.04 -15.29 2.85
CA SER A 13 3.60 -15.06 2.95
C SER A 13 3.13 -15.49 4.33
N ILE A 14 2.48 -14.59 5.05
CA ILE A 14 2.07 -14.81 6.44
C ILE A 14 0.57 -15.06 6.47
N ALA A 15 0.19 -16.30 6.76
CA ALA A 15 -1.20 -16.63 7.07
C ALA A 15 -1.57 -16.07 8.46
N ARG A 16 -2.82 -15.64 8.64
CA ARG A 16 -3.34 -15.16 9.93
C ARG A 16 -4.41 -16.12 10.43
N PRO A 17 -4.04 -17.11 11.25
CA PRO A 17 -4.95 -18.15 11.69
C PRO A 17 -6.16 -17.56 12.39
N HIS A 18 -7.34 -18.11 12.09
CA HIS A 18 -8.62 -17.62 12.60
C HIS A 18 -9.07 -16.25 12.07
N GLU A 19 -8.23 -15.52 11.32
CA GLU A 19 -8.45 -14.10 11.05
C GLU A 19 -8.53 -13.74 9.56
N SER A 20 -7.68 -14.33 8.71
CA SER A 20 -7.64 -14.03 7.27
C SER A 20 -8.20 -15.15 6.38
N GLY A 21 -9.04 -16.01 6.94
CA GLY A 21 -9.60 -17.19 6.26
C GLY A 21 -9.29 -18.50 6.96
N SER A 22 -9.62 -19.61 6.28
CA SER A 22 -9.29 -20.96 6.77
C SER A 22 -8.13 -21.52 5.95
N TYR A 23 -7.23 -22.27 6.59
CA TYR A 23 -6.09 -22.90 5.90
C TYR A 23 -5.81 -24.29 6.48
N VAL A 24 -5.06 -25.10 5.73
CA VAL A 24 -4.60 -26.41 6.16
C VAL A 24 -3.19 -26.27 6.69
N ALA A 25 -2.99 -26.56 7.98
CA ALA A 25 -1.67 -26.55 8.61
C ALA A 25 -0.81 -27.72 8.10
N ALA A 26 0.50 -27.66 8.37
CA ALA A 26 1.46 -28.68 7.91
C ALA A 26 1.15 -30.10 8.42
N ASP A 27 0.48 -30.22 9.57
CA ASP A 27 -0.01 -31.48 10.15
C ASP A 27 -1.33 -31.98 9.51
N GLY A 28 -1.82 -31.30 8.47
CA GLY A 28 -3.09 -31.61 7.78
C GLY A 28 -4.33 -31.06 8.47
N ARG A 29 -4.20 -30.38 9.63
CA ARG A 29 -5.35 -29.84 10.36
C ARG A 29 -5.93 -28.62 9.65
N LEU A 30 -7.25 -28.63 9.43
CA LEU A 30 -7.99 -27.44 8.98
C LEU A 30 -8.12 -26.45 10.14
N VAL A 31 -7.45 -25.31 10.02
CA VAL A 31 -7.63 -24.17 10.93
C VAL A 31 -8.70 -23.28 10.34
N ARG A 32 -9.84 -23.16 11.05
CA ARG A 32 -10.99 -22.40 10.58
C ARG A 32 -10.89 -20.93 10.98
N MET A 33 -11.43 -20.08 10.11
CA MET A 33 -11.71 -18.68 10.42
C MET A 33 -12.65 -18.57 11.63
N SER A 34 -12.40 -17.59 12.48
CA SER A 34 -13.24 -17.29 13.64
C SER A 34 -14.60 -16.76 13.19
N PRO A 35 -15.72 -17.28 13.73
CA PRO A 35 -17.04 -16.74 13.42
C PRO A 35 -17.24 -15.31 13.94
N ARG A 36 -16.38 -14.83 14.87
CA ARG A 36 -16.44 -13.45 15.38
C ARG A 36 -16.25 -12.41 14.29
N ILE A 37 -15.51 -12.73 13.24
CA ILE A 37 -15.27 -11.83 12.10
C ILE A 37 -16.58 -11.57 11.35
N VAL A 38 -17.41 -12.61 11.22
CA VAL A 38 -18.74 -12.50 10.59
C VAL A 38 -19.66 -11.61 11.41
N GLY A 39 -19.53 -11.62 12.74
CA GLY A 39 -20.34 -10.79 13.64
C GLY A 39 -20.21 -9.29 13.40
N ASP A 40 -19.04 -8.82 12.95
CA ASP A 40 -18.76 -7.40 12.69
C ASP A 40 -19.21 -6.94 11.29
N THR A 41 -19.63 -7.86 10.40
CA THR A 41 -19.96 -7.56 8.99
C THR A 41 -20.95 -6.42 8.80
N PRO A 42 -22.06 -6.31 9.54
CA PRO A 42 -23.00 -5.21 9.34
C PRO A 42 -22.38 -3.83 9.59
N LYS A 43 -21.59 -3.70 10.66
CA LYS A 43 -20.89 -2.45 10.98
C LYS A 43 -19.77 -2.16 9.99
N LEU A 44 -19.05 -3.20 9.55
CA LEU A 44 -18.01 -3.05 8.54
C LEU A 44 -18.61 -2.53 7.22
N ASN A 45 -19.76 -3.06 6.78
CA ASN A 45 -20.42 -2.58 5.55
C ASN A 45 -20.85 -1.10 5.64
N GLU A 46 -21.36 -0.67 6.80
CA GLU A 46 -21.66 0.75 7.05
C GLU A 46 -20.40 1.62 6.92
N LEU A 47 -19.31 1.21 7.59
CA LEU A 47 -18.05 1.95 7.59
C LEU A 47 -17.31 1.92 6.25
N LEU A 48 -17.44 0.84 5.47
CA LEU A 48 -16.87 0.75 4.12
C LEU A 48 -17.47 1.78 3.16
N ALA A 49 -18.77 2.10 3.32
CA ALA A 49 -19.39 3.18 2.56
C ALA A 49 -18.84 4.56 2.94
N ASP A 50 -18.55 4.80 4.22
CA ASP A 50 -17.86 6.02 4.68
C ASP A 50 -16.41 6.08 4.19
N MET A 51 -15.68 4.96 4.24
CA MET A 51 -14.32 4.84 3.71
C MET A 51 -14.29 5.13 2.21
N THR A 52 -15.25 4.59 1.46
CA THR A 52 -15.40 4.90 0.03
C THR A 52 -15.59 6.41 -0.17
N ARG A 53 -16.43 7.07 0.63
CA ARG A 53 -16.58 8.53 0.55
C ARG A 53 -15.28 9.28 0.86
N SER A 54 -14.48 8.83 1.84
CA SER A 54 -13.19 9.46 2.17
C SER A 54 -12.16 9.35 1.06
N MET A 55 -12.25 8.31 0.22
CA MET A 55 -11.34 8.12 -0.92
C MET A 55 -11.69 8.97 -2.13
N HIS A 56 -12.89 9.57 -2.22
CA HIS A 56 -13.36 10.23 -3.44
C HIS A 56 -13.65 11.74 -3.30
N GLY A 57 -13.59 12.32 -2.10
CA GLY A 57 -13.83 13.76 -1.90
C GLY A 57 -12.88 14.64 -2.74
N PRO A 58 -13.33 15.77 -3.32
CA PRO A 58 -12.44 16.59 -4.16
C PRO A 58 -11.38 17.36 -3.35
N VAL A 59 -11.55 17.47 -2.04
CA VAL A 59 -10.68 18.28 -1.16
C VAL A 59 -9.86 17.38 -0.25
N PHE A 60 -8.54 17.52 -0.28
CA PHE A 60 -7.60 16.71 0.50
C PHE A 60 -7.91 16.76 2.01
N GLN A 61 -8.14 17.96 2.54
CA GLN A 61 -8.41 18.16 3.96
C GLN A 61 -9.69 17.45 4.42
N GLU A 62 -10.74 17.44 3.57
CA GLU A 62 -11.97 16.71 3.86
C GLU A 62 -11.74 15.19 3.88
N ARG A 63 -10.91 14.67 2.94
CA ARG A 63 -10.52 13.25 2.94
C ARG A 63 -9.76 12.88 4.22
N LEU A 64 -8.83 13.73 4.64
CA LEU A 64 -8.02 13.56 5.84
C LEU A 64 -8.91 13.48 7.10
N GLU A 65 -9.80 14.44 7.28
CA GLU A 65 -10.72 14.50 8.42
C GLU A 65 -11.69 13.32 8.45
N LEU A 66 -12.28 12.96 7.30
CA LEU A 66 -13.15 11.79 7.23
C LEU A 66 -12.38 10.50 7.48
N GLY A 67 -11.15 10.38 6.96
CA GLY A 67 -10.26 9.25 7.23
C GLY A 67 -10.01 9.07 8.73
N HIS A 68 -9.70 10.15 9.46
CA HIS A 68 -9.53 10.09 10.92
C HIS A 68 -10.80 9.63 11.64
N ARG A 69 -11.99 10.13 11.24
CA ARG A 69 -13.27 9.71 11.81
C ARG A 69 -13.54 8.22 11.56
N VAL A 70 -13.41 7.76 10.33
CA VAL A 70 -13.62 6.36 9.96
C VAL A 70 -12.63 5.45 10.70
N ALA A 71 -11.35 5.81 10.75
CA ALA A 71 -10.33 5.06 11.47
C ALA A 71 -10.62 4.94 12.99
N ALA A 72 -11.21 5.97 13.60
CA ALA A 72 -11.63 5.91 15.00
C ALA A 72 -12.75 4.88 15.22
N GLU A 73 -13.75 4.88 14.34
CA GLU A 73 -14.88 3.93 14.40
C GLU A 73 -14.45 2.49 14.12
N LEU A 74 -13.48 2.29 13.22
CA LEU A 74 -12.97 0.96 12.87
C LEU A 74 -12.31 0.24 14.06
N ARG A 75 -11.86 0.96 15.10
CA ARG A 75 -11.38 0.35 16.36
C ARG A 75 -12.44 -0.49 17.07
N SER A 76 -13.73 -0.28 16.76
CA SER A 76 -14.83 -1.05 17.31
C SER A 76 -15.04 -2.41 16.64
N VAL A 77 -14.42 -2.67 15.49
CA VAL A 77 -14.55 -3.91 14.70
C VAL A 77 -13.19 -4.61 14.51
N TRP A 78 -13.20 -5.86 14.09
CA TRP A 78 -11.99 -6.70 14.03
C TRP A 78 -10.85 -6.07 13.24
N ILE A 79 -11.14 -5.38 12.13
CA ILE A 79 -10.12 -4.84 11.24
C ILE A 79 -9.33 -3.68 11.88
N GLY A 80 -9.95 -2.88 12.74
CA GLY A 80 -9.21 -1.90 13.55
C GLY A 80 -8.58 -2.52 14.79
N ARG A 81 -9.27 -3.45 15.47
CA ARG A 81 -8.77 -4.09 16.70
C ARG A 81 -7.51 -4.93 16.49
N LEU A 82 -7.42 -5.63 15.37
CA LEU A 82 -6.33 -6.58 15.08
C LEU A 82 -5.14 -5.95 14.37
N ALA A 83 -5.20 -4.67 14.01
CA ALA A 83 -4.17 -4.05 13.18
C ALA A 83 -2.79 -4.05 13.87
N SER A 84 -2.73 -3.73 15.17
CA SER A 84 -1.49 -3.82 15.94
C SER A 84 -0.97 -5.25 16.01
N THR A 85 -1.83 -6.23 16.30
CA THR A 85 -1.45 -7.65 16.38
C THR A 85 -0.87 -8.16 15.06
N TRP A 86 -1.53 -7.87 13.93
CA TRP A 86 -1.02 -8.28 12.62
C TRP A 86 0.31 -7.59 12.29
N THR A 87 0.46 -6.33 12.70
CA THR A 87 1.71 -5.58 12.50
C THR A 87 2.85 -6.21 13.30
N GLU A 88 2.62 -6.46 14.59
CA GLU A 88 3.58 -7.06 15.51
C GLU A 88 4.00 -8.46 15.04
N ASP A 89 3.04 -9.28 14.63
CA ASP A 89 3.36 -10.61 14.10
C ASP A 89 4.18 -10.54 12.80
N GLN A 90 3.92 -9.55 11.92
CA GLN A 90 4.69 -9.40 10.68
C GLN A 90 6.15 -9.03 10.98
N VAL A 91 6.38 -8.16 11.97
CA VAL A 91 7.72 -7.82 12.47
C VAL A 91 8.36 -9.00 13.20
N LEU A 92 7.60 -9.75 14.00
CA LEU A 92 8.06 -10.95 14.70
C LEU A 92 8.56 -12.01 13.71
N VAL A 93 7.85 -12.25 12.61
CA VAL A 93 8.30 -13.20 11.58
C VAL A 93 9.65 -12.79 11.00
N VAL A 94 9.83 -11.50 10.73
CA VAL A 94 11.13 -10.95 10.29
C VAL A 94 12.21 -11.19 11.35
N ASP A 95 11.92 -10.91 12.63
CA ASP A 95 12.86 -11.13 13.73
C ASP A 95 13.32 -12.59 13.79
N ARG A 96 12.37 -13.53 13.77
CA ARG A 96 12.67 -14.97 13.83
C ARG A 96 13.54 -15.44 12.67
N LEU A 97 13.24 -14.96 11.46
CA LEU A 97 14.02 -15.30 10.26
C LEU A 97 15.44 -14.76 10.33
N LEU A 98 15.62 -13.50 10.73
CA LEU A 98 16.93 -12.88 10.85
C LEU A 98 17.76 -13.45 12.01
N ASN A 99 17.09 -13.92 13.07
CA ASN A 99 17.73 -14.63 14.17
C ASN A 99 18.06 -16.11 13.85
N GLY A 100 17.72 -16.58 12.64
CA GLY A 100 18.04 -17.93 12.20
C GLY A 100 17.17 -19.03 12.81
N GLU A 101 15.92 -18.72 13.21
CA GLU A 101 14.96 -19.72 13.69
C GLU A 101 14.43 -20.63 12.57
N VAL A 102 14.82 -20.38 11.32
CA VAL A 102 14.63 -21.27 10.18
C VAL A 102 16.02 -21.69 9.69
N ASP A 103 16.41 -22.92 10.01
CA ASP A 103 17.75 -23.46 9.79
C ASP A 103 18.24 -23.30 8.35
N GLU A 104 17.36 -23.49 7.37
CA GLU A 104 17.69 -23.37 5.94
C GLU A 104 18.07 -21.95 5.53
N LEU A 105 17.63 -20.93 6.29
CA LEU A 105 17.84 -19.51 6.02
C LEU A 105 18.85 -18.86 6.99
N ALA A 106 19.23 -19.55 8.06
CA ALA A 106 20.11 -19.04 9.10
C ALA A 106 21.43 -18.49 8.51
N GLY A 107 21.72 -17.21 8.81
CA GLY A 107 22.91 -16.51 8.33
C GLY A 107 22.95 -16.20 6.83
N LYS A 108 21.88 -16.48 6.07
CA LYS A 108 21.80 -16.22 4.62
C LYS A 108 21.02 -14.96 4.25
N LEU A 109 20.30 -14.38 5.22
CA LEU A 109 19.43 -13.23 4.99
C LEU A 109 20.16 -11.92 5.23
N LYS A 110 19.85 -10.92 4.39
CA LYS A 110 20.19 -9.52 4.66
C LYS A 110 19.19 -8.93 5.64
N SER A 111 19.59 -7.88 6.35
CA SER A 111 18.72 -7.23 7.32
C SER A 111 17.71 -6.28 6.68
N GLU A 112 17.90 -5.86 5.43
CA GLU A 112 16.94 -5.00 4.72
C GLU A 112 15.64 -5.75 4.38
N VAL A 113 14.50 -5.08 4.63
CA VAL A 113 13.16 -5.66 4.44
C VAL A 113 12.30 -4.78 3.54
N GLY A 114 11.59 -5.41 2.61
CA GLY A 114 10.47 -4.81 1.88
C GLY A 114 9.16 -5.36 2.40
N TYR A 115 8.18 -4.49 2.65
CA TYR A 115 6.84 -4.89 3.08
C TYR A 115 5.84 -4.73 1.93
N PHE A 116 4.98 -5.72 1.72
CA PHE A 116 3.87 -5.59 0.79
C PHE A 116 2.72 -6.50 1.17
N GLY A 117 1.52 -6.07 0.80
CA GLY A 117 0.31 -6.84 1.01
C GLY A 117 -0.85 -6.25 0.23
N MET A 118 -1.95 -7.00 0.20
CA MET A 118 -3.18 -6.65 -0.49
C MET A 118 -4.30 -6.31 0.50
N SER A 119 -5.14 -5.34 0.15
CA SER A 119 -6.30 -4.93 0.97
C SER A 119 -5.87 -4.59 2.41
N TYR A 120 -6.43 -5.25 3.41
CA TYR A 120 -6.00 -5.10 4.80
C TYR A 120 -4.50 -5.39 5.01
N GLY A 121 -3.94 -6.37 4.31
CA GLY A 121 -2.51 -6.69 4.39
C GLY A 121 -1.60 -5.56 3.90
N ALA A 122 -2.08 -4.69 3.02
CA ALA A 122 -1.35 -3.50 2.60
C ALA A 122 -1.25 -2.46 3.73
N HIS A 123 -2.35 -2.27 4.46
CA HIS A 123 -2.36 -1.41 5.64
C HIS A 123 -1.41 -1.94 6.71
N ILE A 124 -1.45 -3.25 6.98
CA ILE A 124 -0.50 -3.87 7.91
C ILE A 124 0.94 -3.70 7.44
N SER A 125 1.22 -3.90 6.15
CA SER A 125 2.56 -3.70 5.59
C SER A 125 3.07 -2.27 5.80
N ALA A 126 2.19 -1.28 5.65
CA ALA A 126 2.54 0.11 5.93
C ALA A 126 2.76 0.37 7.42
N LEU A 127 1.93 -0.18 8.31
CA LEU A 127 2.15 -0.10 9.76
C LEU A 127 3.46 -0.77 10.19
N SER A 128 3.82 -1.92 9.59
CA SER A 128 5.10 -2.59 9.82
C SER A 128 6.26 -1.71 9.36
N ALA A 129 6.16 -1.11 8.18
CA ALA A 129 7.20 -0.20 7.68
C ALA A 129 7.38 1.05 8.56
N LEU A 130 6.33 1.54 9.22
CA LEU A 130 6.42 2.65 10.19
C LEU A 130 7.17 2.28 11.47
N GLN A 131 7.17 1.00 11.85
CA GLN A 131 7.66 0.52 13.14
C GLN A 131 9.00 -0.22 13.04
N ASP A 132 9.31 -0.78 11.87
CA ASP A 132 10.54 -1.54 11.65
C ASP A 132 11.63 -0.69 10.99
N ALA A 133 12.69 -0.38 11.73
CA ALA A 133 13.85 0.37 11.24
C ALA A 133 14.62 -0.32 10.10
N ARG A 134 14.36 -1.61 9.85
CA ARG A 134 14.92 -2.38 8.73
C ARG A 134 14.18 -2.16 7.42
N ALA A 135 12.98 -1.57 7.47
CA ALA A 135 12.17 -1.31 6.28
C ALA A 135 12.94 -0.43 5.29
N ARG A 136 12.92 -0.83 4.02
CA ARG A 136 13.52 -0.07 2.91
C ARG A 136 12.52 0.37 1.86
N ALA A 137 11.38 -0.29 1.77
CA ALA A 137 10.34 0.02 0.81
C ALA A 137 9.02 -0.63 1.22
N CYS A 138 7.89 -0.02 0.84
CA CYS A 138 6.56 -0.58 1.08
C CYS A 138 5.71 -0.56 -0.19
N VAL A 139 4.98 -1.64 -0.46
CA VAL A 139 3.96 -1.67 -1.52
C VAL A 139 2.58 -1.87 -0.91
N ASN A 140 1.65 -1.02 -1.32
CA ASN A 140 0.23 -1.14 -1.04
C ASN A 140 -0.49 -1.64 -2.30
N LEU A 141 -0.97 -2.88 -2.27
CA LEU A 141 -1.82 -3.46 -3.32
C LEU A 141 -3.29 -3.26 -2.94
N ASP A 142 -3.85 -2.15 -3.41
CA ASP A 142 -5.26 -1.79 -3.29
C ASP A 142 -5.85 -1.83 -1.88
N GLY A 143 -5.06 -1.42 -0.89
CA GLY A 143 -5.47 -1.37 0.50
C GLY A 143 -5.88 -0.01 1.00
N GLY A 144 -7.00 -0.01 1.72
CA GLY A 144 -7.46 1.13 2.50
C GLY A 144 -6.63 1.38 3.76
N VAL A 145 -7.09 2.35 4.54
CA VAL A 145 -6.51 2.69 5.84
C VAL A 145 -7.51 2.39 6.94
N PHE A 146 -7.11 1.55 7.89
CA PHE A 146 -8.01 1.00 8.91
C PHE A 146 -7.72 1.50 10.33
N THR A 147 -6.65 2.27 10.49
CA THR A 147 -6.27 2.94 11.73
C THR A 147 -5.74 4.35 11.45
N SER A 148 -5.58 5.16 12.49
CA SER A 148 -5.25 6.58 12.35
C SER A 148 -3.77 6.85 12.07
N GLU A 149 -2.89 5.90 12.38
CA GLU A 149 -1.44 6.05 12.39
C GLU A 149 -0.82 6.49 11.05
N PRO A 150 -1.24 5.99 9.86
CA PRO A 150 -0.70 6.41 8.58
C PRO A 150 -1.39 7.64 7.96
N ILE A 151 -2.43 8.18 8.60
CA ILE A 151 -3.21 9.31 8.07
C ILE A 151 -2.45 10.61 8.31
N GLY A 152 -2.28 11.44 7.26
CA GLY A 152 -1.62 12.74 7.38
C GLY A 152 -0.12 12.66 7.72
N ARG A 153 0.49 11.49 7.58
CA ARG A 153 1.86 11.19 7.98
C ARG A 153 2.62 10.48 6.87
N GLU A 154 3.88 10.85 6.66
CA GLU A 154 4.80 10.12 5.78
C GLU A 154 5.18 8.75 6.34
N LEU A 155 5.39 7.79 5.45
CA LEU A 155 5.83 6.44 5.82
C LEU A 155 7.29 6.39 6.28
N GLY A 156 8.14 7.30 5.80
CA GLY A 156 9.58 7.31 6.10
C GLY A 156 10.40 6.34 5.25
N VAL A 157 9.78 5.63 4.29
CA VAL A 157 10.45 4.83 3.26
C VAL A 157 9.72 5.03 1.92
N PRO A 158 10.39 4.76 0.78
CA PRO A 158 9.74 4.74 -0.53
C PRO A 158 8.47 3.89 -0.52
N MET A 159 7.42 4.36 -1.19
CA MET A 159 6.13 3.67 -1.24
C MET A 159 5.59 3.59 -2.66
N LEU A 160 5.01 2.43 -3.01
CA LEU A 160 4.24 2.22 -4.23
C LEU A 160 2.81 1.84 -3.86
N CYS A 161 1.83 2.57 -4.38
CA CYS A 161 0.41 2.25 -4.28
C CYS A 161 -0.10 1.80 -5.66
N ILE A 162 -0.66 0.60 -5.73
CA ILE A 162 -1.36 0.07 -6.91
C ILE A 162 -2.82 -0.10 -6.51
N GLY A 163 -3.68 0.85 -6.90
CA GLY A 163 -5.12 0.78 -6.63
C GLY A 163 -5.89 0.14 -7.77
N GLU A 164 -7.06 -0.40 -7.47
CA GLU A 164 -8.03 -0.81 -8.48
C GLU A 164 -8.61 0.39 -9.25
N ASP A 165 -9.27 0.12 -10.37
CA ASP A 165 -10.13 1.09 -11.03
C ASP A 165 -11.50 1.12 -10.33
N ALA A 166 -11.60 1.91 -9.26
CA ALA A 166 -12.83 2.05 -8.48
C ALA A 166 -14.02 2.54 -9.31
N HIS A 167 -13.78 3.30 -10.39
CA HIS A 167 -14.85 3.69 -11.32
C HIS A 167 -15.39 2.46 -12.05
N PHE A 168 -14.51 1.63 -12.62
CA PHE A 168 -14.91 0.38 -13.25
C PHE A 168 -15.62 -0.56 -12.25
N ALA A 169 -15.02 -0.80 -11.09
CA ALA A 169 -15.50 -1.76 -10.10
C ALA A 169 -16.84 -1.37 -9.46
N LEU A 170 -16.98 -0.11 -9.04
CA LEU A 170 -18.12 0.31 -8.21
C LEU A 170 -19.30 0.81 -9.05
N THR A 171 -19.08 1.31 -10.27
CA THR A 171 -20.18 1.70 -11.16
C THR A 171 -20.98 0.49 -11.63
N ALA A 172 -20.34 -0.67 -11.76
CA ALA A 172 -20.99 -1.93 -12.09
C ALA A 172 -22.05 -2.36 -11.06
N VAL A 173 -21.93 -1.91 -9.82
CA VAL A 173 -22.87 -2.20 -8.72
C VAL A 173 -23.67 -0.97 -8.27
N GLY A 174 -23.68 0.10 -9.08
CA GLY A 174 -24.59 1.24 -8.93
C GLY A 174 -24.05 2.43 -8.14
N PHE A 175 -22.76 2.46 -7.79
CA PHE A 175 -22.16 3.66 -7.21
C PHE A 175 -21.78 4.68 -8.28
N ASN A 176 -21.92 5.97 -7.97
CA ASN A 176 -21.45 7.05 -8.84
C ASN A 176 -20.03 7.45 -8.43
N VAL A 177 -19.02 6.89 -9.09
CA VAL A 177 -17.60 7.15 -8.83
C VAL A 177 -17.01 7.86 -10.05
N PRO A 178 -16.26 8.97 -9.90
CA PRO A 178 -15.59 9.60 -11.04
C PRO A 178 -14.42 8.73 -11.54
N PRO A 179 -14.11 8.75 -12.85
CA PRO A 179 -12.97 8.01 -13.39
C PRO A 179 -11.63 8.51 -12.82
N ALA A 180 -10.68 7.59 -12.64
CA ALA A 180 -9.31 7.95 -12.29
C ALA A 180 -8.67 8.77 -13.41
N THR A 181 -7.91 9.81 -13.03
CA THR A 181 -7.13 10.63 -13.96
C THR A 181 -5.78 10.97 -13.35
N THR A 182 -4.83 11.38 -14.18
CA THR A 182 -3.51 11.84 -13.72
C THR A 182 -3.59 13.00 -12.74
N GLU A 183 -4.58 13.89 -12.84
CA GLU A 183 -4.69 15.05 -11.94
C GLU A 183 -5.54 14.77 -10.70
N ALA A 184 -6.32 13.69 -10.70
CA ALA A 184 -7.14 13.33 -9.55
C ALA A 184 -6.30 12.75 -8.41
N MET A 185 -6.64 13.11 -7.17
CA MET A 185 -6.09 12.46 -5.99
C MET A 185 -6.43 10.97 -5.97
N SER A 186 -5.41 10.14 -5.78
CA SER A 186 -5.57 8.69 -5.59
C SER A 186 -6.44 8.34 -4.37
N ALA A 187 -6.95 7.10 -4.31
CA ALA A 187 -7.78 6.63 -3.21
C ALA A 187 -7.08 6.74 -1.83
N THR A 188 -5.77 6.49 -1.80
CA THR A 188 -4.97 6.51 -0.56
C THR A 188 -4.19 7.80 -0.38
N GLU A 189 -4.48 8.86 -1.13
CA GLU A 189 -3.71 10.12 -1.12
C GLU A 189 -3.60 10.74 0.29
N TYR A 190 -4.68 10.70 1.07
CA TYR A 190 -4.75 11.23 2.44
C TYR A 190 -3.93 10.43 3.45
N ALA A 191 -3.50 9.23 3.07
CA ALA A 191 -2.60 8.37 3.81
C ALA A 191 -1.20 8.48 3.23
N PHE A 192 -0.16 8.39 4.05
CA PHE A 192 1.24 8.44 3.59
C PHE A 192 1.68 9.79 3.00
N ALA A 193 0.79 10.79 3.01
CA ALA A 193 1.08 12.18 2.70
C ALA A 193 0.96 13.01 3.98
N ARG A 194 1.82 14.01 4.13
CA ARG A 194 1.74 14.94 5.26
C ARG A 194 0.44 15.74 5.21
N ALA A 195 -0.11 16.05 6.38
CA ALA A 195 -1.27 16.94 6.49
C ALA A 195 -1.02 18.34 5.90
N ASP A 196 0.23 18.83 5.95
CA ASP A 196 0.64 20.12 5.39
C ASP A 196 0.98 20.07 3.89
N ARG A 197 0.81 18.91 3.23
CA ARG A 197 1.09 18.70 1.81
C ARG A 197 2.49 19.09 1.36
N ILE A 198 3.47 19.21 2.26
CA ILE A 198 4.87 19.33 1.87
C ILE A 198 5.33 18.01 1.26
N ALA A 199 6.15 18.09 0.20
CA ALA A 199 6.68 16.91 -0.47
C ALA A 199 7.41 15.97 0.51
N PRO A 200 7.16 14.65 0.45
CA PRO A 200 7.77 13.70 1.37
C PRO A 200 9.27 13.55 1.12
N LEU A 201 10.02 13.16 2.16
CA LEU A 201 11.47 12.88 2.04
C LEU A 201 11.76 11.67 1.14
N HIS A 202 10.82 10.72 1.09
CA HIS A 202 10.90 9.53 0.26
C HIS A 202 9.77 9.53 -0.78
N PRO A 203 10.02 9.02 -2.00
CA PRO A 203 9.02 9.05 -3.06
C PRO A 203 7.81 8.18 -2.73
N VAL A 204 6.62 8.67 -3.07
CA VAL A 204 5.36 7.94 -3.01
C VAL A 204 4.78 7.89 -4.42
N TYR A 205 4.82 6.70 -5.02
CA TYR A 205 4.26 6.43 -6.34
C TYR A 205 2.83 5.94 -6.20
N ARG A 206 1.91 6.49 -6.97
CA ARG A 206 0.51 6.12 -6.92
C ARG A 206 -0.03 5.86 -8.31
N THR A 207 -0.61 4.68 -8.46
CA THR A 207 -1.13 4.20 -9.73
C THR A 207 -2.52 3.60 -9.55
N THR A 208 -3.35 3.74 -10.57
CA THR A 208 -4.60 2.97 -10.71
C THR A 208 -4.43 2.01 -11.86
N PHE A 209 -4.74 0.73 -11.61
CA PHE A 209 -4.80 -0.30 -12.63
C PHE A 209 -6.16 -0.24 -13.34
N LEU A 210 -6.16 0.25 -14.58
CA LEU A 210 -7.37 0.50 -15.35
C LEU A 210 -8.17 -0.78 -15.57
N ARG A 211 -9.50 -0.67 -15.52
CA ARG A 211 -10.43 -1.80 -15.77
C ARG A 211 -10.19 -3.01 -14.86
N SER A 212 -9.67 -2.78 -13.66
CA SER A 212 -9.44 -3.81 -12.66
C SER A 212 -10.43 -3.68 -11.50
N ASN A 213 -10.67 -4.80 -10.83
CA ASN A 213 -11.36 -4.93 -9.55
C ASN A 213 -10.36 -5.28 -8.44
N HIS A 214 -10.83 -5.25 -7.19
CA HIS A 214 -10.03 -5.44 -5.98
C HIS A 214 -9.25 -6.76 -5.98
N GLY A 215 -9.88 -7.82 -6.49
CA GLY A 215 -9.26 -9.14 -6.60
C GLY A 215 -8.17 -9.22 -7.67
N ASP A 216 -8.12 -8.28 -8.62
CA ASP A 216 -7.20 -8.37 -9.76
C ASP A 216 -5.75 -8.06 -9.39
N VAL A 217 -5.50 -7.52 -8.19
CA VAL A 217 -4.15 -7.40 -7.60
C VAL A 217 -3.74 -8.64 -6.79
N THR A 218 -4.23 -9.81 -7.21
CA THR A 218 -3.88 -11.14 -6.66
C THR A 218 -3.79 -12.19 -7.78
N ASP A 219 -3.69 -13.47 -7.41
CA ASP A 219 -3.78 -14.60 -8.35
C ASP A 219 -5.23 -14.86 -8.85
N TRP A 220 -6.24 -14.14 -8.35
CA TRP A 220 -7.65 -14.33 -8.72
C TRP A 220 -7.94 -14.28 -10.24
N PRO A 221 -7.36 -13.36 -11.03
CA PRO A 221 -7.63 -13.27 -12.46
C PRO A 221 -7.29 -14.54 -13.25
N VAL A 222 -6.32 -15.33 -12.77
CA VAL A 222 -5.88 -16.56 -13.42
C VAL A 222 -6.49 -17.82 -12.77
N LEU A 223 -6.91 -17.74 -11.50
CA LEU A 223 -7.51 -18.86 -10.78
C LEU A 223 -9.02 -19.00 -11.01
N ALA A 224 -9.73 -17.87 -11.09
CA ALA A 224 -11.20 -17.83 -11.12
C ALA A 224 -11.71 -16.76 -12.09
N SER A 225 -11.06 -16.66 -13.25
CA SER A 225 -11.38 -15.68 -14.29
C SER A 225 -12.86 -15.73 -14.65
N THR A 226 -13.55 -14.61 -14.48
CA THR A 226 -14.97 -14.47 -14.81
C THR A 226 -15.13 -13.25 -15.72
N PRO A 227 -15.61 -13.43 -16.97
CA PRO A 227 -15.73 -12.33 -17.93
C PRO A 227 -16.52 -11.15 -17.36
N GLY A 228 -15.90 -9.96 -17.41
CA GLY A 228 -16.48 -8.73 -16.89
C GLY A 228 -16.41 -8.55 -15.37
N GLN A 229 -15.86 -9.52 -14.63
CA GLN A 229 -15.61 -9.43 -13.18
C GLN A 229 -14.14 -9.57 -12.80
N THR A 230 -13.31 -10.06 -13.71
CA THR A 230 -11.85 -10.09 -13.55
C THR A 230 -11.20 -9.43 -14.73
N TYR A 231 -9.99 -8.92 -14.53
CA TYR A 231 -9.17 -8.40 -15.63
C TYR A 231 -8.90 -9.49 -16.67
N ASP A 232 -8.97 -9.13 -17.95
CA ASP A 232 -8.83 -10.05 -19.09
C ASP A 232 -7.89 -9.45 -20.15
N PRO A 233 -6.78 -10.12 -20.52
CA PRO A 233 -6.33 -11.41 -20.01
C PRO A 233 -5.75 -11.31 -18.59
N GLY A 234 -6.08 -12.26 -17.72
CA GLY A 234 -5.66 -12.25 -16.32
C GLY A 234 -4.13 -12.31 -16.15
N GLU A 235 -3.43 -12.95 -17.08
CA GLU A 235 -1.96 -13.01 -17.10
C GLU A 235 -1.34 -11.61 -17.19
N ARG A 236 -1.98 -10.68 -17.92
CA ARG A 236 -1.50 -9.29 -18.01
C ARG A 236 -1.59 -8.57 -16.67
N ALA A 237 -2.60 -8.89 -15.85
CA ALA A 237 -2.69 -8.37 -14.49
C ALA A 237 -1.54 -8.89 -13.62
N ILE A 238 -1.19 -10.17 -13.75
CA ILE A 238 -0.06 -10.78 -13.03
C ILE A 238 1.27 -10.16 -13.48
N ASP A 239 1.49 -10.00 -14.78
CA ASP A 239 2.72 -9.41 -15.33
C ASP A 239 2.91 -7.97 -14.84
N LEU A 240 1.84 -7.17 -14.85
CA LEU A 240 1.86 -5.79 -14.36
C LEU A 240 2.26 -5.72 -12.88
N GLN A 241 1.63 -6.54 -12.04
CA GLN A 241 1.95 -6.61 -10.61
C GLN A 241 3.39 -7.07 -10.39
N CYS A 242 3.80 -8.15 -11.04
CA CYS A 242 5.15 -8.70 -10.91
C CYS A 242 6.20 -7.66 -11.29
N ARG A 243 5.99 -6.94 -12.40
CA ARG A 243 6.94 -5.95 -12.87
C ARG A 243 6.96 -4.69 -11.99
N LEU A 244 5.80 -4.13 -11.64
CA LEU A 244 5.75 -2.94 -10.76
C LEU A 244 6.35 -3.22 -9.39
N VAL A 245 5.97 -4.33 -8.75
CA VAL A 245 6.48 -4.68 -7.40
C VAL A 245 7.95 -5.08 -7.46
N GLY A 246 8.34 -5.86 -8.47
CA GLY A 246 9.71 -6.32 -8.68
C GLY A 246 10.67 -5.16 -8.93
N ASP A 247 10.40 -4.33 -9.93
CA ASP A 247 11.27 -3.20 -10.29
C ASP A 247 11.37 -2.20 -9.13
N PHE A 248 10.26 -1.97 -8.41
CA PHE A 248 10.24 -1.12 -7.22
C PHE A 248 11.15 -1.66 -6.10
N PHE A 249 11.04 -2.96 -5.77
CA PHE A 249 11.91 -3.54 -4.75
C PHE A 249 13.36 -3.65 -5.21
N ASP A 250 13.64 -3.95 -6.47
CA ASP A 250 14.99 -3.98 -7.01
C ASP A 250 15.63 -2.59 -6.84
N THR A 251 14.86 -1.53 -7.09
CA THR A 251 15.29 -0.14 -6.94
C THR A 251 15.55 0.24 -5.48
N PHE A 252 14.59 0.01 -4.58
CA PHE A 252 14.67 0.60 -3.23
C PHE A 252 15.22 -0.35 -2.15
N VAL A 253 15.05 -1.66 -2.31
CA VAL A 253 15.60 -2.66 -1.38
C VAL A 253 16.98 -3.10 -1.82
N ARG A 254 17.17 -3.44 -3.10
CA ARG A 254 18.45 -3.93 -3.64
C ARG A 254 19.35 -2.83 -4.20
N ARG A 255 18.83 -1.61 -4.37
CA ARG A 255 19.57 -0.45 -4.90
C ARG A 255 20.11 -0.70 -6.31
N MET A 256 19.31 -1.35 -7.14
CA MET A 256 19.61 -1.59 -8.54
C MET A 256 18.99 -0.50 -9.40
N ASP A 257 19.72 -0.05 -10.42
CA ASP A 257 19.15 0.79 -11.46
C ASP A 257 18.51 -0.12 -12.52
N VAL A 258 17.19 -0.25 -12.46
CA VAL A 258 16.39 -1.07 -13.38
C VAL A 258 15.46 -0.22 -14.25
N GLY A 259 15.69 1.10 -14.31
CA GLY A 259 14.86 2.05 -15.08
C GLY A 259 13.48 2.33 -14.45
N PHE A 260 13.30 2.02 -13.16
CA PHE A 260 12.07 2.35 -12.44
C PHE A 260 12.03 3.84 -12.03
N PRO A 261 10.89 4.52 -12.15
CA PRO A 261 9.60 4.01 -12.62
C PRO A 261 9.35 4.14 -14.13
N GLU A 262 10.17 4.90 -14.87
CA GLU A 262 9.84 5.36 -16.23
C GLU A 262 9.65 4.22 -17.23
N ASP A 263 10.52 3.20 -17.20
CA ASP A 263 10.44 2.08 -18.13
C ASP A 263 9.24 1.18 -17.81
N THR A 264 8.97 0.95 -16.52
CA THR A 264 7.80 0.19 -16.06
C THR A 264 6.50 0.89 -16.46
N TRP A 265 6.39 2.20 -16.25
CA TRP A 265 5.22 2.97 -16.66
C TRP A 265 5.02 2.94 -18.17
N ARG A 266 6.10 3.06 -18.96
CA ARG A 266 6.02 2.98 -20.42
C ARG A 266 5.51 1.62 -20.89
N ALA A 267 5.92 0.53 -20.24
CA ALA A 267 5.51 -0.83 -20.59
C ALA A 267 4.01 -1.09 -20.36
N PHE A 268 3.39 -0.38 -19.41
CA PHE A 268 1.98 -0.55 -19.02
C PHE A 268 1.16 0.74 -19.17
N ALA A 269 1.56 1.64 -20.07
CA ALA A 269 0.91 2.95 -20.23
C ALA A 269 -0.57 2.85 -20.67
N ASP A 270 -0.97 1.73 -21.27
CA ASP A 270 -2.36 1.42 -21.65
C ASP A 270 -3.20 0.85 -20.49
N ALA A 271 -2.54 0.38 -19.42
CA ALA A 271 -3.17 -0.27 -18.28
C ALA A 271 -3.05 0.53 -16.97
N LEU A 272 -2.25 1.59 -16.95
CA LEU A 272 -2.00 2.38 -15.73
C LEU A 272 -2.40 3.84 -15.90
N ILE A 273 -3.05 4.37 -14.87
CA ILE A 273 -3.05 5.80 -14.59
C ILE A 273 -2.01 6.06 -13.53
N VAL A 274 -1.03 6.91 -13.84
CA VAL A 274 -0.07 7.43 -12.85
C VAL A 274 -0.63 8.75 -12.31
N HIS A 275 -0.86 8.82 -11.00
CA HIS A 275 -1.38 10.03 -10.37
C HIS A 275 -0.26 11.03 -10.11
N ARG A 276 -0.44 12.26 -10.55
CA ARG A 276 0.43 13.37 -10.20
C ARG A 276 0.19 13.73 -8.74
N GLN A 277 1.27 13.72 -7.96
CA GLN A 277 1.24 14.24 -6.61
C GLN A 277 1.30 15.78 -6.65
N GLN A 278 0.37 16.44 -5.96
CA GLN A 278 0.35 17.90 -5.83
C GLN A 278 0.90 18.26 -4.45
N TRP A 279 2.09 18.85 -4.39
CA TRP A 279 2.71 19.25 -3.13
C TRP A 279 2.70 20.77 -3.00
N GLU A 280 2.52 21.26 -1.77
CA GLU A 280 2.74 22.66 -1.45
C GLU A 280 4.23 22.99 -1.46
N GLU A 281 4.57 24.21 -1.87
CA GLU A 281 5.95 24.69 -1.82
C GLU A 281 6.43 24.71 -0.36
N SER A 282 7.58 24.06 -0.10
CA SER A 282 8.15 24.09 1.24
C SER A 282 8.57 25.52 1.61
N PRO A 283 8.21 26.01 2.82
CA PRO A 283 8.66 27.32 3.33
C PRO A 283 10.19 27.43 3.46
N ARG A 284 10.93 26.31 3.37
CA ARG A 284 12.40 26.33 3.42
C ARG A 284 13.05 26.95 2.18
N SER A 285 12.36 26.93 1.03
CA SER A 285 12.88 27.53 -0.21
C SER A 285 12.97 29.06 -0.16
N SER A 286 12.12 29.72 0.64
CA SER A 286 12.09 31.18 0.75
C SER A 286 13.07 31.76 1.79
N LEU A 287 13.55 30.95 2.74
CA LEU A 287 14.54 31.36 3.74
C LEU A 287 15.99 31.28 3.24
N GLU A 288 16.30 30.38 2.30
CA GLU A 288 17.65 30.28 1.72
C GLU A 288 17.94 31.37 0.67
N LEU A 289 16.89 31.97 0.08
CA LEU A 289 17.05 33.11 -0.83
C LEU A 289 17.25 34.44 -0.09
N SER A 290 16.76 34.60 1.14
CA SER A 290 16.98 35.83 1.93
C SER A 290 18.33 35.89 2.67
N ALA A 291 19.02 34.76 2.83
CA ALA A 291 20.31 34.69 3.54
C ALA A 291 21.54 35.00 2.66
N SER A 292 21.37 35.20 1.34
CA SER A 292 22.47 35.45 0.40
C SER A 292 22.72 36.93 0.07
N HIS A 293 21.94 37.87 0.61
CA HIS A 293 22.02 39.31 0.26
C HIS A 293 22.38 40.26 1.43
N GLY A 294 22.93 39.73 2.53
CA GLY A 294 23.20 40.52 3.74
C GLY A 294 24.64 40.47 4.23
N SER A 295 25.65 40.72 3.40
CA SER A 295 26.98 41.15 3.86
C SER A 295 27.83 41.64 2.70
N LYS A 296 27.82 42.94 2.47
CA LYS A 296 28.97 43.75 2.03
C LYS A 296 28.62 45.22 2.26
N ASP A 297 29.60 45.93 2.79
CA ASP A 297 29.67 47.38 2.98
C ASP A 297 29.06 47.96 4.26
N GLN A 298 29.89 48.02 5.32
CA GLN A 298 30.15 49.27 6.03
C GLN A 298 31.48 49.18 6.78
N ALA A 299 32.51 49.71 6.14
CA ALA A 299 33.72 50.22 6.79
C ALA A 299 33.93 51.63 6.26
N LEU A 300 33.74 52.62 7.13
CA LEU A 300 34.44 53.92 7.20
C LEU A 300 34.02 54.62 8.50
#